data_AF-A0A7W0IDV3-F1
#
_entry.id   AF-A0A7W0IDV3-F1
#
_cell.length_a   1.000
_cell.length_b   1.000
_cell.length_c   1.000
_cell.angle_alpha   90.00
_cell.angle_beta   90.00
_cell.angle_gamma   90.00
#
_symmetry.space_group_name_H-M   'P 1'
#
loop_
_entity.id
_entity.type
_entity.pdbx_description
1 polymer ?
#
loop_
_entity_poly.entity_id
_entity_poly.type
_entity_poly.pdbx_seq_one_letter_code
_entity_poly.pdbx_strand_id
1 'polypeptide(L)'
;MTVHHLNQLLLVCSLVLLVAVAAVRLSSRSGLPSLLIYLGIGIAMGQDGPGHISFNNAQLTQVIGYAALVVILAEGGLGTKWKEIRPALPAAATLATAGVAVSVGVTAAGAHYLVGLEWRQALIIGAVVSSTDAAAVFSVLRKVPLPARVSGMLEAESGFNDAPVVILVVAFSTAGPVEHWYVLVGEIALELAIGAAIGLAVGWLGAFGLRHVALPASGLYPIAVMAIAVSAYAVGALAHGSGFLAVYLAAMVLGNARLPHWPATRGFAEGVGWIAQIGMFVLLGLLVTPHDLADDVLPAVVIGLVLTMVARPLSVVVSLLPFRMPWREQALMSWAGLRGAVPIILATIPMVFDVEHSRRIFNIVFVLVVVYTLVQGPTLPWLARKMRLAETAEAADLGIESAPLERLGGHLLSVAIPKGSKMHGVEINELRLPAGAAVTLVVRDGKSFVPLPTTVLRRGDELLVVATDPVRDAAEARLRAVGQGGKLAGWLGTGGSP
;
A
#
# COMPACT_ATOMS: atom_id res chain seq x y z
N MET A 1 2.46 -25.16 -26.21
CA MET A 1 2.21 -25.81 -24.89
C MET A 1 1.29 -27.00 -25.09
N THR A 2 1.61 -28.18 -24.58
CA THR A 2 0.70 -29.34 -24.59
C THR A 2 -0.11 -29.41 -23.29
N VAL A 3 -1.21 -30.16 -23.27
CA VAL A 3 -2.05 -30.34 -22.05
C VAL A 3 -1.23 -30.86 -20.87
N HIS A 4 -0.21 -31.70 -21.13
CA HIS A 4 0.70 -32.18 -20.10
C HIS A 4 1.54 -31.06 -19.46
N HIS A 5 2.10 -30.16 -20.28
CA HIS A 5 2.82 -28.98 -19.78
C HIS A 5 1.89 -28.03 -19.01
N LEU A 6 0.64 -27.89 -19.44
CA LEU A 6 -0.36 -27.11 -18.70
C LEU A 6 -0.63 -27.72 -17.32
N ASN A 7 -0.81 -29.03 -17.22
CA ASN A 7 -1.04 -29.72 -15.95
C ASN A 7 0.14 -29.53 -14.97
N GLN A 8 1.38 -29.65 -15.47
CA GLN A 8 2.58 -29.41 -14.68
C GLN A 8 2.66 -27.96 -14.20
N LEU A 9 2.40 -27.00 -15.09
CA LEU A 9 2.41 -25.58 -14.75
C LEU A 9 1.33 -25.23 -13.72
N LEU A 10 0.12 -25.74 -13.88
CA LEU A 10 -0.97 -25.56 -12.92
C LEU A 10 -0.62 -26.18 -11.55
N LEU A 11 0.00 -27.35 -11.52
CA LEU A 11 0.45 -27.98 -10.29
C LEU A 11 1.51 -27.12 -9.58
N VAL A 12 2.50 -26.62 -10.33
CA VAL A 12 3.55 -25.75 -9.78
C VAL A 12 2.94 -24.44 -9.26
N CYS A 13 2.13 -23.74 -10.07
CA CYS A 13 1.50 -22.48 -9.65
C CYS A 13 0.59 -22.65 -8.42
N SER A 14 -0.22 -23.71 -8.38
CA SER A 14 -1.09 -23.97 -7.22
C SER A 14 -0.28 -24.33 -5.98
N LEU A 15 0.77 -25.14 -6.09
CA LEU A 15 1.65 -25.48 -4.98
C LEU A 15 2.35 -24.22 -4.44
N VAL A 16 2.87 -23.37 -5.32
CA VAL A 16 3.49 -22.09 -4.96
C VAL A 16 2.52 -21.21 -4.18
N LEU A 17 1.29 -21.05 -4.65
CA LEU A 17 0.27 -20.26 -3.96
C LEU A 17 -0.06 -20.86 -2.58
N LEU A 18 -0.22 -22.19 -2.48
CA LEU A 18 -0.48 -22.86 -1.21
C LEU A 18 0.67 -22.68 -0.22
N VAL A 19 1.92 -22.83 -0.68
CA VAL A 19 3.12 -22.60 0.13
C VAL A 19 3.23 -21.14 0.56
N ALA A 20 2.96 -20.20 -0.35
CA ALA A 20 2.96 -18.77 -0.04
C ALA A 20 1.91 -18.41 1.03
N VAL A 21 0.69 -18.95 0.92
CA VAL A 21 -0.36 -18.76 1.93
C VAL A 21 0.05 -19.38 3.28
N ALA A 22 0.64 -20.58 3.29
CA ALA A 22 1.16 -21.18 4.52
C ALA A 22 2.31 -20.34 5.13
N ALA A 23 3.18 -19.78 4.28
CA ALA A 23 4.29 -18.93 4.67
C ALA A 23 3.85 -17.62 5.35
N VAL A 24 2.69 -17.05 4.99
CA VAL A 24 2.10 -15.88 5.68
C VAL A 24 1.97 -16.14 7.18
N ARG A 25 1.51 -17.34 7.56
CA ARG A 25 1.33 -17.71 8.97
C ARG A 25 2.66 -17.72 9.71
N LEU A 26 3.72 -18.19 9.07
CA LEU A 26 5.09 -18.17 9.62
C LEU A 26 5.64 -16.74 9.72
N SER A 27 5.40 -15.91 8.70
CA SER A 27 5.79 -14.49 8.66
C SER A 27 5.22 -13.68 9.80
N SER A 28 3.98 -13.96 10.21
CA SER A 28 3.30 -13.22 11.28
C SER A 28 4.02 -13.23 12.63
N ARG A 29 4.98 -14.15 12.81
CA ARG A 29 5.81 -14.31 14.01
C ARG A 29 7.23 -13.73 13.88
N SER A 30 7.78 -13.63 12.68
CA SER A 30 9.20 -13.28 12.49
C SER A 30 9.48 -11.77 12.49
N GLY A 31 8.44 -10.92 12.37
CA GLY A 31 8.61 -9.46 12.29
C GLY A 31 9.27 -8.96 11.00
N LEU A 32 9.57 -9.88 10.07
CA LEU A 32 10.08 -9.59 8.74
C LEU A 32 8.92 -9.34 7.77
N PRO A 33 9.11 -8.51 6.74
CA PRO A 33 8.15 -8.36 5.65
C PRO A 33 7.86 -9.72 4.99
N SER A 34 6.59 -10.09 4.87
CA SER A 34 6.14 -11.32 4.20
C SER A 34 6.65 -11.46 2.77
N LEU A 35 6.93 -10.33 2.13
CA LEU A 35 7.43 -10.19 0.76
C LEU A 35 8.77 -10.87 0.53
N LEU A 36 9.67 -10.82 1.53
CA LEU A 36 10.98 -11.48 1.45
C LEU A 36 10.84 -13.01 1.42
N ILE A 37 9.80 -13.56 2.02
CA ILE A 37 9.56 -15.00 2.01
C ILE A 37 9.12 -15.44 0.62
N TYR A 38 8.26 -14.68 -0.05
CA TYR A 38 7.84 -14.97 -1.43
C TYR A 38 9.00 -14.87 -2.41
N LEU A 39 9.87 -13.88 -2.24
CA LEU A 39 11.11 -13.75 -2.99
C LEU A 39 12.02 -14.96 -2.77
N GLY A 40 12.19 -15.39 -1.51
CA GLY A 40 12.97 -16.57 -1.16
C GLY A 40 12.41 -17.87 -1.75
N ILE A 41 11.09 -18.02 -1.81
CA ILE A 41 10.43 -19.13 -2.51
C ILE A 41 10.78 -19.10 -4.00
N GLY A 42 10.72 -17.92 -4.64
CA GLY A 42 11.14 -17.75 -6.04
C GLY A 42 12.60 -18.15 -6.27
N ILE A 43 13.52 -17.68 -5.43
CA ILE A 43 14.95 -18.04 -5.51
C ILE A 43 15.14 -19.55 -5.34
N ALA A 44 14.46 -20.18 -4.38
CA ALA A 44 14.55 -21.61 -4.14
C ALA A 44 13.99 -22.45 -5.31
N MET A 45 13.04 -21.89 -6.07
CA MET A 45 12.55 -22.52 -7.29
C MET A 45 13.43 -22.26 -8.51
N GLY A 46 14.18 -21.15 -8.50
CA GLY A 46 15.03 -20.70 -9.60
C GLY A 46 16.19 -21.63 -9.91
N GLN A 47 17.02 -21.18 -10.84
CA GLN A 47 18.10 -21.97 -11.45
C GLN A 47 19.05 -22.61 -10.41
N ASP A 48 19.49 -21.83 -9.43
CA ASP A 48 20.43 -22.28 -8.39
C ASP A 48 19.72 -22.89 -7.16
N GLY A 49 18.39 -22.85 -7.12
CA GLY A 49 17.60 -23.43 -6.05
C GLY A 49 17.27 -24.90 -6.30
N PRO A 50 16.70 -25.62 -5.30
CA PRO A 50 16.25 -27.01 -5.45
C PRO A 50 15.24 -27.23 -6.59
N GLY A 51 14.57 -26.19 -7.09
CA GLY A 51 13.66 -26.29 -8.23
C GLY A 51 14.33 -26.38 -9.60
N HIS A 52 15.58 -25.90 -9.74
CA HIS A 52 16.36 -25.87 -10.98
C HIS A 52 15.62 -25.29 -12.21
N ILE A 53 14.67 -24.36 -11.99
CA ILE A 53 13.93 -23.73 -13.08
C ILE A 53 14.76 -22.57 -13.64
N SER A 54 15.30 -22.76 -14.84
CA SER A 54 15.98 -21.69 -15.58
C SER A 54 14.95 -20.75 -16.22
N PHE A 55 14.78 -19.56 -15.63
CA PHE A 55 13.89 -18.53 -16.15
C PHE A 55 14.67 -17.26 -16.49
N ASN A 56 14.85 -17.01 -17.78
CA ASN A 56 15.65 -15.88 -18.29
C ASN A 56 14.84 -15.06 -19.30
N ASN A 57 13.67 -14.57 -18.87
CA ASN A 57 12.82 -13.74 -19.72
C ASN A 57 12.43 -12.44 -19.00
N ALA A 58 13.29 -11.43 -19.13
CA ALA A 58 13.08 -10.11 -18.54
C ALA A 58 11.82 -9.41 -19.10
N GLN A 59 11.52 -9.60 -20.39
CA GLN A 59 10.33 -9.01 -21.02
C GLN A 59 9.03 -9.58 -20.45
N LEU A 60 8.93 -10.91 -20.33
CA LEU A 60 7.79 -11.56 -19.70
C LEU A 60 7.66 -11.15 -18.23
N THR A 61 8.79 -11.05 -17.52
CA THR A 61 8.82 -10.57 -16.14
C THR A 61 8.30 -9.14 -16.01
N GLN A 62 8.73 -8.25 -16.90
CA GLN A 62 8.28 -6.87 -16.93
C GLN A 62 6.78 -6.78 -17.20
N VAL A 63 6.27 -7.51 -18.19
CA VAL A 63 4.84 -7.47 -18.55
C VAL A 63 3.96 -7.99 -17.42
N ILE A 64 4.31 -9.13 -16.82
CA ILE A 64 3.55 -9.69 -15.69
C ILE A 64 3.72 -8.79 -14.46
N GLY A 65 4.92 -8.24 -14.23
CA GLY A 65 5.21 -7.30 -13.16
C GLY A 65 4.37 -6.02 -13.28
N TYR A 66 4.22 -5.46 -14.48
CA TYR A 66 3.37 -4.29 -14.72
C TYR A 66 1.90 -4.62 -14.49
N ALA A 67 1.42 -5.75 -15.01
CA ALA A 67 0.04 -6.18 -14.78
C ALA A 67 -0.26 -6.36 -13.28
N ALA A 68 0.67 -6.96 -12.53
CA ALA A 68 0.55 -7.11 -11.10
C ALA A 68 0.65 -5.75 -10.37
N LEU A 69 1.52 -4.84 -10.81
CA LEU A 69 1.64 -3.50 -10.23
C LEU A 69 0.38 -2.66 -10.42
N VAL A 70 -0.27 -2.75 -11.59
CA VAL A 70 -1.58 -2.11 -11.84
C VAL A 70 -2.62 -2.59 -10.83
N VAL A 71 -2.67 -3.90 -10.57
CA VAL A 71 -3.59 -4.47 -9.58
C VAL A 71 -3.25 -4.01 -8.16
N ILE A 72 -1.97 -3.99 -7.79
CA ILE A 72 -1.51 -3.55 -6.46
C ILE A 72 -1.83 -2.08 -6.23
N LEU A 73 -1.58 -1.20 -7.21
CA LEU A 73 -1.92 0.21 -7.12
C LEU A 73 -3.43 0.45 -7.11
N ALA A 74 -4.21 -0.37 -7.82
CA ALA A 74 -5.66 -0.32 -7.76
C ALA A 74 -6.18 -0.72 -6.37
N GLU A 75 -5.63 -1.77 -5.77
CA GLU A 75 -5.95 -2.19 -4.39
C GLU A 75 -5.58 -1.10 -3.38
N GLY A 76 -4.35 -0.57 -3.45
CA GLY A 76 -3.88 0.51 -2.58
C GLY A 76 -4.72 1.78 -2.72
N GLY A 77 -5.03 2.19 -3.96
CA GLY A 77 -5.90 3.34 -4.22
C GLY A 77 -7.32 3.15 -3.67
N LEU A 78 -7.91 1.96 -3.76
CA LEU A 78 -9.23 1.68 -3.19
C LEU A 78 -9.23 1.74 -1.65
N GLY A 79 -8.12 1.36 -1.01
CA GLY A 79 -7.95 1.43 0.45
C GLY A 79 -7.74 2.84 0.98
N THR A 80 -7.20 3.74 0.14
CA THR A 80 -6.87 5.12 0.48
C THR A 80 -8.10 5.94 0.87
N LYS A 81 -8.07 6.57 2.05
CA LYS A 81 -9.13 7.49 2.51
C LYS A 81 -8.80 8.95 2.22
N TRP A 82 -9.65 9.61 1.44
CA TRP A 82 -9.48 11.02 1.04
C TRP A 82 -9.37 11.98 2.23
N LYS A 83 -10.12 11.73 3.30
CA LYS A 83 -10.09 12.58 4.52
C LYS A 83 -8.73 12.56 5.21
N GLU A 84 -8.01 11.44 5.13
CA GLU A 84 -6.71 11.24 5.78
C GLU A 84 -5.56 11.77 4.88
N ILE A 85 -5.67 11.62 3.55
CA ILE A 85 -4.64 12.10 2.61
C ILE A 85 -4.75 13.59 2.27
N ARG A 86 -5.97 14.17 2.18
CA ARG A 86 -6.14 15.58 1.75
C ARG A 86 -5.26 16.59 2.50
N PRO A 87 -5.09 16.51 3.84
CA PRO A 87 -4.20 17.43 4.56
C PRO A 87 -2.71 17.20 4.28
N ALA A 88 -2.33 15.98 3.86
CA ALA A 88 -0.97 15.57 3.58
C ALA A 88 -0.57 15.73 2.10
N LEU A 89 -1.54 15.91 1.20
CA LEU A 89 -1.34 15.92 -0.25
C LEU A 89 -0.25 16.90 -0.74
N PRO A 90 -0.16 18.16 -0.27
CA PRO A 90 0.90 19.07 -0.72
C PRO A 90 2.30 18.57 -0.35
N ALA A 91 2.46 18.06 0.87
CA ALA A 91 3.73 17.51 1.34
C ALA A 91 4.10 16.23 0.59
N ALA A 92 3.13 15.33 0.38
CA ALA A 92 3.33 14.10 -0.39
C ALA A 92 3.71 14.40 -1.85
N ALA A 93 3.08 15.40 -2.49
CA ALA A 93 3.42 15.84 -3.84
C ALA A 93 4.86 16.40 -3.93
N THR A 94 5.30 17.17 -2.93
CA THR A 94 6.70 17.65 -2.89
C THR A 94 7.72 16.54 -2.62
N LEU A 95 7.35 15.49 -1.87
CA LEU A 95 8.18 14.30 -1.67
C LEU A 95 8.28 13.50 -2.97
N ALA A 96 7.16 13.26 -3.65
CA ALA A 96 7.09 12.53 -4.90
C ALA A 96 7.76 13.24 -6.10
N THR A 97 8.04 14.54 -6.00
CA THR A 97 8.69 15.31 -7.08
C THR A 97 10.10 15.75 -6.67
N ALA A 98 10.22 16.79 -5.85
CA ALA A 98 11.51 17.33 -5.41
C ALA A 98 12.28 16.30 -4.57
N GLY A 99 11.59 15.54 -3.72
CA GLY A 99 12.22 14.51 -2.90
C GLY A 99 12.81 13.39 -3.76
N VAL A 100 12.08 12.93 -4.77
CA VAL A 100 12.58 11.97 -5.77
C VAL A 100 13.80 12.55 -6.49
N ALA A 101 13.73 13.76 -7.03
CA ALA A 101 14.87 14.38 -7.74
C ALA A 101 16.13 14.46 -6.87
N VAL A 102 15.99 14.87 -5.61
CA VAL A 102 17.11 14.89 -4.64
C VAL A 102 17.63 13.48 -4.36
N SER A 103 16.72 12.52 -4.11
CA SER A 103 17.10 11.13 -3.82
C SER A 103 17.84 10.50 -5.00
N VAL A 104 17.38 10.71 -6.23
CA VAL A 104 18.03 10.25 -7.46
C VAL A 104 19.40 10.87 -7.60
N GLY A 105 19.50 12.21 -7.50
CA GLY A 105 20.78 12.92 -7.68
C GLY A 105 21.85 12.49 -6.68
N VAL A 106 21.50 12.40 -5.39
CA VAL A 106 22.45 11.99 -4.33
C VAL A 106 22.86 10.53 -4.49
N THR A 107 21.90 9.65 -4.77
CA THR A 107 22.18 8.21 -4.91
C THR A 107 22.98 7.92 -6.17
N ALA A 108 22.68 8.59 -7.27
CA ALA A 108 23.45 8.50 -8.51
C ALA A 108 24.87 9.04 -8.32
N ALA A 109 25.05 10.17 -7.65
CA ALA A 109 26.39 10.69 -7.33
C ALA A 109 27.17 9.68 -6.46
N GLY A 110 26.54 9.08 -5.45
CA GLY A 110 27.17 8.02 -4.65
C GLY A 110 27.55 6.79 -5.47
N ALA A 111 26.66 6.33 -6.35
CA ALA A 111 26.91 5.20 -7.24
C ALA A 111 28.05 5.48 -8.24
N HIS A 112 28.14 6.70 -8.78
CA HIS A 112 29.22 7.08 -9.68
C HIS A 112 30.56 7.19 -8.95
N TYR A 113 30.64 7.97 -7.88
CA TYR A 113 31.91 8.28 -7.22
C TYR A 113 32.43 7.17 -6.29
N LEU A 114 31.56 6.39 -5.64
CA LEU A 114 31.99 5.35 -4.69
C LEU A 114 32.11 3.97 -5.30
N VAL A 115 31.29 3.65 -6.31
CA VAL A 115 31.27 2.32 -6.96
C VAL A 115 31.92 2.36 -8.35
N GLY A 116 32.07 3.55 -8.96
CA GLY A 116 32.69 3.70 -10.27
C GLY A 116 31.76 3.39 -11.45
N LEU A 117 30.44 3.45 -11.24
CA LEU A 117 29.46 3.23 -12.31
C LEU A 117 29.38 4.44 -13.25
N GLU A 118 29.05 4.23 -14.51
CA GLU A 118 28.81 5.34 -15.43
C GLU A 118 27.59 6.18 -15.02
N TRP A 119 27.58 7.47 -15.37
CA TRP A 119 26.48 8.39 -15.00
C TRP A 119 25.10 7.87 -15.39
N ARG A 120 24.96 7.29 -16.58
CA ARG A 120 23.69 6.73 -17.05
C ARG A 120 23.23 5.58 -16.16
N GLN A 121 24.11 4.63 -15.85
CA GLN A 121 23.81 3.49 -14.97
C GLN A 121 23.49 3.97 -13.54
N ALA A 122 24.26 4.94 -13.04
CA ALA A 122 24.07 5.53 -11.72
C ALA A 122 22.72 6.28 -11.59
N LEU A 123 22.31 7.01 -12.63
CA LEU A 123 21.01 7.68 -12.69
C LEU A 123 19.85 6.68 -12.77
N ILE A 124 20.00 5.61 -13.55
CA ILE A 124 19.00 4.52 -13.59
C ILE A 124 18.86 3.89 -12.21
N ILE A 125 19.96 3.50 -11.57
CA ILE A 125 19.93 2.92 -10.22
C ILE A 125 19.29 3.90 -9.24
N GLY A 126 19.72 5.16 -9.24
CA GLY A 126 19.18 6.21 -8.39
C GLY A 126 17.67 6.40 -8.56
N ALA A 127 17.19 6.41 -9.81
CA ALA A 127 15.76 6.46 -10.14
C ALA A 127 15.03 5.23 -9.60
N VAL A 128 15.46 4.04 -9.98
CA VAL A 128 14.83 2.76 -9.57
C VAL A 128 14.68 2.66 -8.05
N VAL A 129 15.75 2.95 -7.29
CA VAL A 129 15.75 2.77 -5.82
C VAL A 129 15.10 3.92 -5.05
N SER A 130 14.66 4.97 -5.74
CA SER A 130 13.92 6.08 -5.14
C SER A 130 12.44 5.75 -4.92
N SER A 131 11.88 4.76 -5.63
CA SER A 131 10.54 4.23 -5.37
C SER A 131 10.49 3.49 -4.03
N THR A 132 9.41 3.74 -3.27
CA THR A 132 9.19 3.23 -1.90
C THR A 132 7.88 2.46 -1.85
N ASP A 133 7.84 1.37 -1.07
CA ASP A 133 6.66 0.49 -0.98
C ASP A 133 5.94 0.64 0.38
N ALA A 134 4.79 1.31 0.37
CA ALA A 134 3.94 1.47 1.55
C ALA A 134 3.41 0.12 2.07
N ALA A 135 3.13 -0.86 1.22
CA ALA A 135 2.63 -2.17 1.66
C ALA A 135 3.67 -2.91 2.50
N ALA A 136 4.95 -2.82 2.11
CA ALA A 136 6.06 -3.35 2.91
C ALA A 136 6.16 -2.67 4.28
N VAL A 137 6.05 -1.34 4.31
CA VAL A 137 6.06 -0.52 5.54
C VAL A 137 4.93 -0.88 6.48
N PHE A 138 3.69 -0.91 5.97
CA PHE A 138 2.50 -1.19 6.77
C PHE A 138 2.41 -2.65 7.20
N SER A 139 2.94 -3.59 6.43
CA SER A 139 3.04 -4.99 6.84
C SER A 139 3.89 -5.16 8.10
N VAL A 140 5.02 -4.46 8.17
CA VAL A 140 5.93 -4.44 9.32
C VAL A 140 5.33 -3.66 10.50
N LEU A 141 4.72 -2.51 10.22
CA LEU A 141 4.16 -1.61 11.23
C LEU A 141 2.72 -1.96 11.64
N ARG A 142 2.15 -3.07 11.16
CA ARG A 142 0.77 -3.48 11.47
C ARG A 142 0.43 -3.52 12.96
N LYS A 143 1.42 -3.77 13.82
CA LYS A 143 1.28 -3.83 15.29
C LYS A 143 1.64 -2.52 16.01
N VAL A 144 2.05 -1.49 15.27
CA VAL A 144 2.48 -0.19 15.79
C VAL A 144 1.56 0.89 15.21
N PRO A 145 0.54 1.34 15.96
CA PRO A 145 -0.34 2.40 15.48
C PRO A 145 0.46 3.69 15.31
N LEU A 146 0.51 4.19 14.08
CA LEU A 146 1.11 5.47 13.74
C LEU A 146 0.04 6.57 13.67
N PRO A 147 0.42 7.84 13.90
CA PRO A 147 -0.51 8.95 13.75
C PRO A 147 -1.04 8.99 12.31
N ALA A 148 -2.34 9.24 12.14
CA ALA A 148 -3.00 9.23 10.83
C ALA A 148 -2.29 10.12 9.78
N ARG A 149 -1.68 11.22 10.22
CA ARG A 149 -0.89 12.11 9.36
C ARG A 149 0.35 11.42 8.77
N VAL A 150 1.07 10.62 9.56
CA VAL A 150 2.28 9.92 9.11
C VAL A 150 1.90 8.75 8.20
N SER A 151 0.89 7.97 8.58
CA SER A 151 0.37 6.88 7.75
C SER A 151 -0.13 7.40 6.40
N GLY A 152 -0.97 8.43 6.41
CA GLY A 152 -1.47 9.04 5.17
C GLY A 152 -0.38 9.65 4.30
N MET A 153 0.69 10.20 4.89
CA MET A 153 1.86 10.66 4.14
C MET A 153 2.65 9.52 3.49
N LEU A 154 2.92 8.43 4.22
CA LEU A 154 3.64 7.28 3.69
C LEU A 154 2.87 6.58 2.56
N GLU A 155 1.54 6.47 2.71
CA GLU A 155 0.66 5.90 1.69
C GLU A 155 0.61 6.79 0.44
N ALA A 156 0.41 8.10 0.62
CA ALA A 156 0.42 9.06 -0.48
C ALA A 156 1.78 9.10 -1.19
N GLU A 157 2.88 9.09 -0.43
CA GLU A 157 4.23 9.12 -0.99
C GLU A 157 4.49 7.89 -1.86
N SER A 158 4.18 6.69 -1.38
CA SER A 158 4.38 5.46 -2.16
C SER A 158 3.56 5.48 -3.46
N GLY A 159 2.27 5.85 -3.40
CA GLY A 159 1.42 5.91 -4.60
C GLY A 159 1.84 6.98 -5.61
N PHE A 160 2.28 8.15 -5.15
CA PHE A 160 2.66 9.26 -6.06
C PHE A 160 4.09 9.17 -6.57
N ASN A 161 5.00 8.50 -5.86
CA ASN A 161 6.41 8.39 -6.23
C ASN A 161 6.63 7.40 -7.40
N ASP A 162 5.84 6.33 -7.48
CA ASP A 162 6.03 5.30 -8.51
C ASP A 162 5.91 5.83 -9.94
N ALA A 163 4.99 6.76 -10.18
CA ALA A 163 4.75 7.32 -11.51
C ALA A 163 5.96 8.13 -12.04
N PRO A 164 6.46 9.18 -11.37
CA PRO A 164 7.68 9.89 -11.76
C PRO A 164 8.90 8.97 -11.91
N VAL A 165 9.03 7.96 -11.04
CA VAL A 165 10.16 7.03 -11.07
C VAL A 165 10.14 6.17 -12.33
N VAL A 166 8.99 5.61 -12.70
CA VAL A 166 8.85 4.84 -13.95
C VAL A 166 9.28 5.71 -15.15
N ILE A 167 8.82 6.96 -15.22
CA ILE A 167 9.13 7.87 -16.32
C ILE A 167 10.64 8.14 -16.37
N LEU A 168 11.27 8.43 -15.23
CA LEU A 168 12.72 8.64 -15.14
C LEU A 168 13.50 7.39 -15.59
N VAL A 169 13.10 6.20 -15.16
CA VAL A 169 13.79 4.96 -15.53
C VAL A 169 13.66 4.69 -17.02
N VAL A 170 12.48 4.89 -17.61
CA VAL A 170 12.29 4.77 -19.05
C VAL A 170 13.13 5.81 -19.80
N ALA A 171 13.09 7.08 -19.39
CA ALA A 171 13.83 8.16 -20.02
C ALA A 171 15.35 7.96 -19.98
N PHE A 172 15.90 7.40 -18.90
CA PHE A 172 17.33 7.08 -18.85
C PHE A 172 17.69 5.77 -19.57
N SER A 173 16.72 4.88 -19.78
CA SER A 173 16.92 3.59 -20.46
C SER A 173 16.77 3.67 -21.99
N THR A 174 16.08 4.67 -22.53
CA THR A 174 16.00 4.88 -23.98
C THR A 174 17.36 5.31 -24.56
N ALA A 175 17.63 4.89 -25.80
CA ALA A 175 18.87 5.19 -26.50
C ALA A 175 18.78 6.55 -27.21
N GLY A 176 19.58 7.52 -26.76
CA GLY A 176 19.69 8.85 -27.37
C GLY A 176 20.20 9.88 -26.36
N PRO A 177 20.85 10.97 -26.80
CA PRO A 177 21.13 12.08 -25.91
C PRO A 177 19.81 12.66 -25.40
N VAL A 178 19.68 12.84 -24.09
CA VAL A 178 18.62 13.70 -23.54
C VAL A 178 18.94 15.11 -24.03
N GLU A 179 18.29 15.54 -25.11
CA GLU A 179 18.67 16.76 -25.83
C GLU A 179 18.77 17.94 -24.87
N HIS A 180 17.80 18.09 -23.94
CA HIS A 180 17.89 19.03 -22.82
C HIS A 180 17.09 18.61 -21.57
N TRP A 181 17.60 18.93 -20.38
CA TRP A 181 16.98 18.59 -19.08
C TRP A 181 15.56 19.17 -18.90
N TYR A 182 15.27 20.34 -19.50
CA TYR A 182 13.96 20.98 -19.39
C TYR A 182 12.88 20.25 -20.21
N VAL A 183 13.25 19.55 -21.28
CA VAL A 183 12.32 18.74 -22.07
C VAL A 183 11.87 17.55 -21.24
N LEU A 184 12.80 16.85 -20.59
CA LEU A 184 12.50 15.75 -19.69
C LEU A 184 11.57 16.19 -18.54
N VAL A 185 11.82 17.34 -17.93
CA VAL A 185 10.94 17.89 -16.89
C VAL A 185 9.54 18.22 -17.45
N GLY A 186 9.47 18.76 -18.67
CA GLY A 186 8.22 19.03 -19.36
C GLY A 186 7.43 17.76 -19.69
N GLU A 187 8.10 16.72 -20.18
CA GLU A 187 7.53 15.40 -20.46
C GLU A 187 6.99 14.75 -19.18
N ILE A 188 7.79 14.71 -18.11
CA ILE A 188 7.34 14.19 -16.81
C ILE A 188 6.10 14.95 -16.33
N ALA A 189 6.12 16.28 -16.39
CA ALA A 189 4.98 17.10 -15.96
C ALA A 189 3.73 16.82 -16.81
N LEU A 190 3.89 16.67 -18.12
CA LEU A 190 2.81 16.40 -19.06
C LEU A 190 2.24 14.99 -18.86
N GLU A 191 3.08 13.96 -18.77
CA GLU A 191 2.65 12.58 -18.56
C GLU A 191 1.90 12.41 -17.23
N LEU A 192 2.39 13.06 -16.16
CA LEU A 192 1.71 13.08 -14.87
C LEU A 192 0.38 13.85 -14.95
N ALA A 193 0.33 14.98 -15.66
CA ALA A 193 -0.91 15.75 -15.82
C ALA A 193 -1.97 14.97 -16.62
N ILE A 194 -1.58 14.33 -17.72
CA ILE A 194 -2.46 13.49 -18.55
C ILE A 194 -2.95 12.28 -17.73
N GLY A 195 -2.03 11.56 -17.07
CA GLY A 195 -2.37 10.43 -16.21
C GLY A 195 -3.32 10.83 -15.08
N ALA A 196 -3.09 12.00 -14.47
CA ALA A 196 -3.94 12.52 -13.43
C ALA A 196 -5.36 12.87 -13.93
N ALA A 197 -5.44 13.57 -15.06
CA ALA A 197 -6.70 13.95 -15.68
C ALA A 197 -7.53 12.71 -16.07
N ILE A 198 -6.89 11.72 -16.69
CA ILE A 198 -7.54 10.46 -17.08
C ILE A 198 -7.98 9.67 -15.85
N GLY A 199 -7.13 9.51 -14.85
CA GLY A 199 -7.47 8.79 -13.62
C GLY A 199 -8.67 9.39 -12.90
N LEU A 200 -8.68 10.72 -12.74
CA LEU A 200 -9.81 11.42 -12.12
C LEU A 200 -11.08 11.33 -12.97
N ALA A 201 -10.99 11.47 -14.29
CA ALA A 201 -12.14 11.37 -15.19
C ALA A 201 -12.73 9.96 -15.19
N VAL A 202 -11.91 8.92 -15.37
CA VAL A 202 -12.35 7.51 -15.39
C VAL A 202 -12.89 7.10 -14.03
N GLY A 203 -12.25 7.48 -12.93
CA GLY A 203 -12.74 7.21 -11.58
C GLY A 203 -14.09 7.87 -11.30
N TRP A 204 -14.27 9.14 -11.72
CA TRP A 204 -15.53 9.87 -11.55
C TRP A 204 -16.66 9.29 -12.41
N LEU A 205 -16.40 9.05 -13.71
CA LEU A 205 -17.35 8.42 -14.62
C LEU A 205 -17.72 7.01 -14.17
N GLY A 206 -16.75 6.23 -13.70
CA GLY A 206 -16.95 4.90 -13.14
C GLY A 206 -17.82 4.91 -11.88
N ALA A 207 -17.54 5.83 -10.96
CA ALA A 207 -18.35 6.01 -9.75
C ALA A 207 -19.78 6.44 -10.10
N PHE A 208 -19.95 7.34 -11.07
CA PHE A 208 -21.26 7.74 -11.57
C PHE A 208 -22.01 6.55 -12.19
N GLY A 209 -21.36 5.80 -13.08
CA GLY A 209 -21.95 4.63 -13.73
C GLY A 209 -22.38 3.56 -12.73
N LEU A 210 -21.49 3.17 -11.81
CA LEU A 210 -21.78 2.13 -10.81
C LEU A 210 -22.87 2.50 -9.81
N ARG A 211 -23.15 3.81 -9.61
CA ARG A 211 -24.27 4.26 -8.78
C ARG A 211 -25.62 4.17 -9.49
N HIS A 212 -25.64 4.26 -10.82
CA HIS A 212 -26.86 4.25 -11.61
C HIS A 212 -27.17 2.87 -12.23
N VAL A 213 -26.16 2.00 -12.33
CA VAL A 213 -26.32 0.64 -12.85
C VAL A 213 -26.61 -0.30 -11.70
N ALA A 214 -27.83 -0.83 -11.64
CA ALA A 214 -28.18 -1.92 -10.75
C ALA A 214 -27.67 -3.24 -11.36
N LEU A 215 -26.47 -3.69 -10.95
CA LEU A 215 -25.95 -4.98 -11.41
C LEU A 215 -26.77 -6.14 -10.81
N PRO A 216 -27.09 -7.19 -11.58
CA PRO A 216 -27.95 -8.30 -11.14
C PRO A 216 -27.39 -9.13 -9.98
N ALA A 217 -26.07 -9.10 -9.77
CA ALA A 217 -25.37 -9.86 -8.74
C ALA A 217 -24.35 -8.98 -8.02
N SER A 218 -24.30 -9.09 -6.69
CA SER A 218 -23.37 -8.36 -5.83
C SER A 218 -21.90 -8.62 -6.19
N GLY A 219 -21.57 -9.84 -6.64
CA GLY A 219 -20.23 -10.21 -7.10
C GLY A 219 -19.75 -9.53 -8.39
N LEU A 220 -20.63 -8.87 -9.15
CA LEU A 220 -20.24 -8.13 -10.35
C LEU A 220 -19.68 -6.74 -10.03
N TYR A 221 -20.03 -6.15 -8.89
CA TYR A 221 -19.53 -4.84 -8.48
C TYR A 221 -18.00 -4.82 -8.30
N PRO A 222 -17.39 -5.76 -7.55
CA PRO A 222 -15.94 -5.83 -7.42
C PRO A 222 -15.20 -5.94 -8.76
N ILE A 223 -15.73 -6.78 -9.66
CA ILE A 223 -15.15 -7.00 -10.99
C ILE A 223 -15.21 -5.72 -11.81
N ALA A 224 -16.35 -5.02 -11.80
CA ALA A 224 -16.51 -3.78 -12.53
C ALA A 224 -15.59 -2.67 -12.00
N VAL A 225 -15.47 -2.53 -10.67
CA VAL A 225 -14.53 -1.56 -10.05
C VAL A 225 -13.11 -1.83 -10.49
N MET A 226 -12.67 -3.09 -10.49
CA MET A 226 -11.32 -3.44 -10.92
C MET A 226 -11.10 -3.26 -12.42
N ALA A 227 -12.10 -3.60 -13.23
CA ALA A 227 -12.05 -3.34 -14.67
C ALA A 227 -11.93 -1.84 -14.99
N ILE A 228 -12.64 -0.97 -14.25
CA ILE A 228 -12.55 0.49 -14.41
C ILE A 228 -11.16 1.00 -13.96
N ALA A 229 -10.61 0.47 -12.87
CA ALA A 229 -9.27 0.84 -12.42
C ALA A 229 -8.20 0.45 -13.47
N VAL A 230 -8.26 -0.78 -13.99
CA VAL A 230 -7.33 -1.26 -15.04
C VAL A 230 -7.54 -0.50 -16.35
N SER A 231 -8.77 -0.13 -16.71
CA SER A 231 -9.01 0.68 -17.91
C SER A 231 -8.43 2.08 -17.78
N ALA A 232 -8.42 2.68 -16.58
CA ALA A 232 -7.73 3.95 -16.34
C ALA A 232 -6.23 3.86 -16.64
N TYR A 233 -5.57 2.75 -16.24
CA TYR A 233 -4.18 2.49 -16.63
C TYR A 233 -4.03 2.41 -18.16
N ALA A 234 -4.85 1.60 -18.81
CA ALA A 234 -4.74 1.37 -20.25
C ALA A 234 -4.98 2.65 -21.06
N VAL A 235 -6.04 3.40 -20.74
CA VAL A 235 -6.35 4.69 -21.40
C VAL A 235 -5.26 5.72 -21.10
N GLY A 236 -4.76 5.76 -19.86
CA GLY A 236 -3.64 6.63 -19.46
C GLY A 236 -2.39 6.35 -20.29
N ALA A 237 -1.97 5.09 -20.36
CA ALA A 237 -0.80 4.67 -21.12
C ALA A 237 -0.95 4.90 -22.63
N LEU A 238 -2.14 4.63 -23.20
CA LEU A 238 -2.41 4.87 -24.63
C LEU A 238 -2.44 6.37 -24.99
N ALA A 239 -2.75 7.24 -24.04
CA ALA A 239 -2.73 8.69 -24.21
C ALA A 239 -1.35 9.31 -23.97
N HIS A 240 -0.29 8.49 -23.87
CA HIS A 240 1.06 8.94 -23.48
C HIS A 240 1.07 9.67 -22.13
N GLY A 241 0.26 9.20 -21.18
CA GLY A 241 0.29 9.64 -19.79
C GLY A 241 0.75 8.53 -18.85
N SER A 242 0.98 8.89 -17.59
CA SER A 242 1.31 7.91 -16.56
C SER A 242 0.11 7.01 -16.24
N GLY A 243 0.07 5.82 -16.84
CA GLY A 243 -0.96 4.82 -16.57
C GLY A 243 -1.01 4.41 -15.09
N PHE A 244 0.14 4.32 -14.42
CA PHE A 244 0.22 3.98 -13.00
C PHE A 244 -0.43 5.03 -12.10
N LEU A 245 -0.20 6.32 -12.38
CA LEU A 245 -0.91 7.40 -11.68
C LEU A 245 -2.42 7.37 -11.99
N ALA A 246 -2.79 7.10 -13.25
CA ALA A 246 -4.18 7.04 -13.67
C ALA A 246 -4.97 5.96 -12.91
N VAL A 247 -4.43 4.74 -12.78
CA VAL A 247 -5.08 3.66 -12.01
C VAL A 247 -5.16 3.99 -10.53
N TYR A 248 -4.09 4.52 -9.93
CA TYR A 248 -4.09 4.87 -8.50
C TYR A 248 -5.16 5.93 -8.19
N LEU A 249 -5.23 7.01 -8.98
CA LEU A 249 -6.23 8.06 -8.78
C LEU A 249 -7.65 7.59 -9.10
N ALA A 250 -7.85 6.78 -10.15
CA ALA A 250 -9.16 6.23 -10.46
C ALA A 250 -9.67 5.33 -9.34
N ALA A 251 -8.81 4.44 -8.83
CA ALA A 251 -9.08 3.59 -7.68
C ALA A 251 -9.36 4.41 -6.42
N MET A 252 -8.60 5.48 -6.15
CA MET A 252 -8.85 6.38 -5.02
C MET A 252 -10.20 7.08 -5.13
N VAL A 253 -10.60 7.56 -6.31
CA VAL A 253 -11.92 8.16 -6.50
C VAL A 253 -13.03 7.14 -6.29
N LEU A 254 -12.89 5.93 -6.84
CA LEU A 254 -13.85 4.84 -6.66
C LEU A 254 -13.95 4.39 -5.21
N GLY A 255 -12.82 4.32 -4.50
CA GLY A 255 -12.78 3.88 -3.10
C GLY A 255 -13.41 4.86 -2.12
N ASN A 256 -13.38 6.14 -2.47
CA ASN A 256 -14.03 7.21 -1.70
C ASN A 256 -15.45 7.50 -2.18
N ALA A 257 -15.89 6.89 -3.28
CA ALA A 257 -17.27 6.93 -3.68
C ALA A 257 -18.08 5.96 -2.78
N ARG A 258 -19.19 6.45 -2.19
CA ARG A 258 -20.19 5.57 -1.57
C ARG A 258 -20.80 4.64 -2.64
N LEU A 259 -20.15 3.51 -2.90
CA LEU A 259 -20.55 2.49 -3.88
C LEU A 259 -21.37 1.38 -3.20
N PRO A 260 -22.31 0.74 -3.91
CA PRO A 260 -22.99 -0.46 -3.41
C PRO A 260 -22.00 -1.60 -3.14
N HIS A 261 -22.31 -2.46 -2.16
CA HIS A 261 -21.54 -3.68 -1.82
C HIS A 261 -20.04 -3.43 -1.52
N TRP A 262 -19.71 -2.26 -0.94
CA TRP A 262 -18.33 -1.85 -0.64
C TRP A 262 -17.47 -2.90 0.08
N PRO A 263 -17.93 -3.61 1.14
CA PRO A 263 -17.11 -4.61 1.82
C PRO A 263 -16.69 -5.77 0.91
N ALA A 264 -17.56 -6.19 -0.02
CA ALA A 264 -17.24 -7.25 -0.99
C ALA A 264 -16.19 -6.76 -2.01
N THR A 265 -16.34 -5.53 -2.51
CA THR A 265 -15.37 -4.89 -3.42
C THR A 265 -13.99 -4.80 -2.79
N ARG A 266 -13.93 -4.32 -1.54
CA ARG A 266 -12.68 -4.20 -0.80
C ARG A 266 -12.03 -5.56 -0.57
N GLY A 267 -12.78 -6.55 -0.07
CA GLY A 267 -12.22 -7.89 0.18
C GLY A 267 -11.75 -8.60 -1.10
N PHE A 268 -12.44 -8.41 -2.22
CA PHE A 268 -12.00 -8.92 -3.52
C PHE A 268 -10.73 -8.23 -4.01
N ALA A 269 -10.66 -6.89 -3.95
CA ALA A 269 -9.48 -6.14 -4.35
C ALA A 269 -8.27 -6.52 -3.50
N GLU A 270 -8.43 -6.62 -2.18
CA GLU A 270 -7.40 -7.12 -1.26
C GLU A 270 -6.92 -8.51 -1.68
N GLY A 271 -7.84 -9.46 -1.90
CA GLY A 271 -7.49 -10.83 -2.32
C GLY A 271 -6.72 -10.91 -3.65
N VAL A 272 -7.14 -10.13 -4.64
CA VAL A 272 -6.47 -10.07 -5.96
C VAL A 272 -5.11 -9.35 -5.85
N GLY A 273 -5.01 -8.31 -5.01
CA GLY A 273 -3.77 -7.64 -4.66
C GLY A 273 -2.75 -8.60 -4.03
N TRP A 274 -3.17 -9.44 -3.08
CA TRP A 274 -2.30 -10.48 -2.49
C TRP A 274 -1.78 -11.46 -3.54
N ILE A 275 -2.62 -11.92 -4.46
CA ILE A 275 -2.21 -12.83 -5.54
C ILE A 275 -1.20 -12.14 -6.45
N ALA A 276 -1.47 -10.90 -6.86
CA ALA A 276 -0.57 -10.11 -7.70
C ALA A 276 0.79 -9.91 -7.02
N GLN A 277 0.80 -9.57 -5.73
CA GLN A 277 2.02 -9.37 -4.95
C GLN A 277 2.82 -10.66 -4.78
N ILE A 278 2.18 -11.77 -4.40
CA ILE A 278 2.84 -13.08 -4.28
C ILE A 278 3.43 -13.50 -5.62
N GLY A 279 2.63 -13.47 -6.68
CA GLY A 279 3.04 -13.86 -8.02
C GLY A 279 4.22 -13.03 -8.52
N MET A 280 4.16 -11.71 -8.33
CA MET A 280 5.22 -10.78 -8.66
C MET A 280 6.53 -11.11 -7.94
N PHE A 281 6.52 -11.25 -6.60
CA PHE A 281 7.74 -11.54 -5.85
C PHE A 281 8.34 -12.91 -6.17
N VAL A 282 7.51 -13.93 -6.37
CA VAL A 282 7.99 -15.26 -6.79
C VAL A 282 8.61 -15.18 -8.18
N LEU A 283 7.99 -14.47 -9.12
CA LEU A 283 8.51 -14.31 -10.48
C LEU A 283 9.86 -13.57 -10.50
N LEU A 284 10.00 -12.52 -9.69
CA LEU A 284 11.27 -11.80 -9.55
C LEU A 284 12.36 -12.67 -8.91
N GLY A 285 12.00 -13.50 -7.93
CA GLY A 285 12.91 -14.48 -7.35
C GLY A 285 13.31 -15.58 -8.32
N LEU A 286 12.45 -15.89 -9.30
CA LEU A 286 12.75 -16.84 -10.36
C LEU A 286 13.70 -16.25 -11.43
N LEU A 287 13.62 -14.94 -11.67
CA LEU A 287 14.45 -14.23 -12.64
C LEU A 287 15.90 -14.05 -12.15
N VAL A 288 16.12 -13.97 -10.84
CA VAL A 288 17.46 -13.73 -10.28
C VAL A 288 18.32 -14.99 -10.32
N THR A 289 19.61 -14.79 -10.56
CA THR A 289 20.64 -15.84 -10.58
C THR A 289 21.60 -15.63 -9.39
N PRO A 290 21.42 -16.36 -8.26
CA PRO A 290 22.17 -16.14 -7.03
C PRO A 290 23.70 -16.13 -7.18
N HIS A 291 24.27 -16.99 -8.01
CA HIS A 291 25.74 -17.03 -8.18
C HIS A 291 26.33 -15.76 -8.79
N ASP A 292 25.58 -15.04 -9.62
CA ASP A 292 25.99 -13.78 -10.24
C ASP A 292 25.89 -12.59 -9.26
N LEU A 293 25.25 -12.76 -8.10
CA LEU A 293 25.03 -11.67 -7.15
C LEU A 293 26.25 -11.35 -6.28
N ALA A 294 27.18 -12.30 -6.12
CA ALA A 294 28.25 -12.22 -5.13
C ALA A 294 29.13 -10.97 -5.32
N ASP A 295 29.46 -10.64 -6.57
CA ASP A 295 30.31 -9.50 -6.91
C ASP A 295 29.58 -8.15 -6.75
N ASP A 296 28.25 -8.15 -6.83
CA ASP A 296 27.41 -6.95 -6.74
C ASP A 296 26.91 -6.65 -5.31
N VAL A 297 27.21 -7.52 -4.32
CA VAL A 297 26.83 -7.29 -2.91
C VAL A 297 27.45 -6.02 -2.35
N LEU A 298 28.76 -5.83 -2.54
CA LEU A 298 29.47 -4.67 -2.01
C LEU A 298 28.95 -3.36 -2.65
N PRO A 299 28.85 -3.23 -3.99
CA PRO A 299 28.15 -2.12 -4.64
C PRO A 299 26.77 -1.83 -4.06
N ALA A 300 25.92 -2.85 -3.90
CA ALA A 300 24.56 -2.69 -3.40
C ALA A 300 24.51 -2.17 -1.95
N VAL A 301 25.40 -2.68 -1.09
CA VAL A 301 25.51 -2.21 0.30
C VAL A 301 25.94 -0.75 0.35
N VAL A 302 26.94 -0.35 -0.43
CA VAL A 302 27.44 1.03 -0.48
C VAL A 302 26.37 1.99 -1.00
N ILE A 303 25.73 1.66 -2.13
CA ILE A 303 24.69 2.50 -2.73
C ILE A 303 23.50 2.61 -1.78
N GLY A 304 23.05 1.51 -1.19
CA GLY A 304 21.96 1.53 -0.23
C GLY A 304 22.30 2.31 1.04
N LEU A 305 23.57 2.41 1.42
CA LEU A 305 24.01 3.16 2.59
C LEU A 305 23.92 4.66 2.31
N VAL A 306 24.42 5.10 1.15
CA VAL A 306 24.26 6.48 0.67
C VAL A 306 22.78 6.83 0.61
N LEU A 307 21.98 5.95 0.03
CA LEU A 307 20.56 6.15 -0.12
C LEU A 307 19.82 6.27 1.22
N THR A 308 20.10 5.36 2.16
CA THR A 308 19.40 5.29 3.45
C THR A 308 19.87 6.35 4.44
N MET A 309 21.18 6.64 4.49
CA MET A 309 21.76 7.55 5.48
C MET A 309 21.88 8.99 5.00
N VAL A 310 21.90 9.22 3.68
CA VAL A 310 22.12 10.55 3.11
C VAL A 310 20.96 10.97 2.22
N ALA A 311 20.71 10.23 1.14
CA ALA A 311 19.75 10.65 0.11
C ALA A 311 18.34 10.79 0.66
N ARG A 312 17.89 9.81 1.45
CA ARG A 312 16.53 9.76 2.00
C ARG A 312 16.30 10.79 3.12
N PRO A 313 17.18 10.96 4.12
CA PRO A 313 17.06 12.07 5.06
C PRO A 313 17.08 13.43 4.37
N LEU A 314 17.95 13.62 3.37
CA LEU A 314 18.03 14.88 2.63
C LEU A 314 16.76 15.15 1.83
N SER A 315 16.22 14.15 1.13
CA SER A 315 14.98 14.28 0.36
C SER A 315 13.81 14.66 1.28
N VAL A 316 13.70 14.00 2.44
CA VAL A 316 12.64 14.28 3.42
C VAL A 316 12.77 15.69 3.99
N VAL A 317 13.98 16.10 4.39
CA VAL A 317 14.21 17.44 4.97
C VAL A 317 13.93 18.54 3.94
N VAL A 318 14.42 18.39 2.71
CA VAL A 318 14.23 19.39 1.63
C VAL A 318 12.75 19.52 1.27
N SER A 319 12.05 18.40 1.07
CA SER A 319 10.62 18.41 0.70
C SER A 319 9.73 18.92 1.84
N LEU A 320 10.10 18.67 3.11
CA LEU A 320 9.26 19.02 4.26
C LEU A 320 9.60 20.36 4.92
N LEU A 321 10.67 21.03 4.47
CA LEU A 321 11.06 22.36 4.93
C LEU A 321 9.88 23.38 4.94
N PRO A 322 8.99 23.42 3.93
CA PRO A 322 7.86 24.37 3.92
C PRO A 322 6.77 24.03 4.93
N PHE A 323 6.65 22.75 5.34
CA PHE A 323 5.50 22.23 6.07
C PHE A 323 5.70 22.14 7.59
N ARG A 324 6.86 22.60 8.09
CA ARG A 324 7.22 22.69 9.54
C ARG A 324 6.92 21.40 10.33
N MET A 325 7.21 20.26 9.74
CA MET A 325 6.94 18.95 10.34
C MET A 325 7.97 18.66 11.46
N PRO A 326 7.58 18.06 12.60
CA PRO A 326 8.51 17.81 13.69
C PRO A 326 9.58 16.79 13.27
N TRP A 327 10.81 17.00 13.75
CA TRP A 327 11.97 16.19 13.38
C TRP A 327 11.80 14.69 13.63
N ARG A 328 10.98 14.31 14.62
CA ARG A 328 10.69 12.90 14.96
C ARG A 328 9.94 12.20 13.83
N GLU A 329 8.95 12.88 13.26
CA GLU A 329 8.19 12.34 12.12
C GLU A 329 9.09 12.31 10.87
N GLN A 330 9.91 13.34 10.65
CA GLN A 330 10.90 13.35 9.56
C GLN A 330 11.90 12.19 9.66
N ALA A 331 12.42 11.92 10.87
CA ALA A 331 13.33 10.80 11.11
C ALA A 331 12.67 9.45 10.83
N LEU A 332 11.41 9.27 11.26
CA LEU A 332 10.65 8.05 10.96
C LEU A 332 10.41 7.91 9.46
N MET A 333 9.97 8.95 8.75
CA MET A 333 9.75 8.91 7.30
C MET A 333 11.05 8.68 6.50
N SER A 334 12.17 9.22 6.99
CA SER A 334 13.49 8.98 6.39
C SER A 334 13.91 7.51 6.53
N TRP A 335 13.57 6.87 7.65
CA TRP A 335 13.89 5.46 7.90
C TRP A 335 12.86 4.48 7.32
N ALA A 336 11.59 4.91 7.19
CA ALA A 336 10.47 4.12 6.69
C ALA A 336 10.48 3.90 5.18
N GLY A 337 11.52 4.32 4.46
CA GLY A 337 11.68 4.09 3.02
C GLY A 337 12.04 2.64 2.66
N LEU A 338 11.21 1.68 3.09
CA LEU A 338 11.36 0.28 2.70
C LEU A 338 11.11 0.14 1.19
N ARG A 339 11.93 -0.69 0.56
CA ARG A 339 11.84 -0.96 -0.87
C ARG A 339 11.17 -2.31 -1.07
N GLY A 340 10.14 -2.31 -1.90
CA GLY A 340 9.36 -3.48 -2.22
C GLY A 340 9.76 -4.12 -3.55
N ALA A 341 8.78 -4.69 -4.24
CA ALA A 341 8.98 -5.29 -5.55
C ALA A 341 9.11 -4.24 -6.67
N VAL A 342 8.55 -3.05 -6.49
CA VAL A 342 8.50 -2.02 -7.54
C VAL A 342 9.90 -1.71 -8.07
N PRO A 343 10.90 -1.35 -7.24
CA PRO A 343 12.26 -1.13 -7.74
C PRO A 343 12.83 -2.31 -8.53
N ILE A 344 12.59 -3.56 -8.09
CA ILE A 344 13.12 -4.74 -8.77
C ILE A 344 12.47 -4.91 -10.17
N ILE A 345 11.17 -4.66 -10.30
CA ILE A 345 10.49 -4.65 -11.61
C ILE A 345 11.03 -3.52 -12.47
N LEU A 346 11.19 -2.32 -11.93
CA LEU A 346 11.71 -1.19 -12.72
C LEU A 346 13.15 -1.44 -13.19
N ALA A 347 13.93 -2.24 -12.46
CA ALA A 347 15.24 -2.68 -12.90
C ALA A 347 15.21 -3.65 -14.10
N THR A 348 14.05 -4.23 -14.46
CA THR A 348 13.93 -5.01 -15.72
C THR A 348 13.79 -4.12 -16.95
N ILE A 349 13.41 -2.85 -16.79
CA ILE A 349 13.31 -1.88 -17.89
C ILE A 349 14.65 -1.77 -18.66
N PRO A 350 15.79 -1.43 -18.02
CA PRO A 350 17.07 -1.35 -18.73
C PRO A 350 17.50 -2.68 -19.35
N MET A 351 17.05 -3.84 -18.83
CA MET A 351 17.32 -5.14 -19.46
C MET A 351 16.55 -5.31 -20.77
N VAL A 352 15.31 -4.81 -20.84
CA VAL A 352 14.47 -4.89 -22.04
C VAL A 352 14.90 -3.87 -23.10
N PHE A 353 15.39 -2.71 -22.68
CA PHE A 353 16.00 -1.71 -23.56
C PHE A 353 17.46 -2.03 -23.95
N ASP A 354 17.96 -3.20 -23.55
CA ASP A 354 19.33 -3.69 -23.83
C ASP A 354 20.42 -2.67 -23.47
N VAL A 355 20.24 -2.01 -22.31
CA VAL A 355 21.23 -1.08 -21.76
C VAL A 355 22.49 -1.85 -21.37
N GLU A 356 23.64 -1.29 -21.66
CA GLU A 356 24.93 -1.87 -21.31
C GLU A 356 25.02 -2.14 -19.80
N HIS A 357 25.49 -3.32 -19.42
CA HIS A 357 25.55 -3.78 -18.02
C HIS A 357 24.18 -3.77 -17.28
N SER A 358 23.05 -3.86 -18.00
CA SER A 358 21.70 -3.89 -17.41
C SER A 358 21.48 -5.01 -16.37
N ARG A 359 22.11 -6.19 -16.57
CA ARG A 359 22.11 -7.27 -15.57
C ARG A 359 22.76 -6.84 -14.25
N ARG A 360 23.85 -6.08 -14.31
CA ARG A 360 24.54 -5.56 -13.12
C ARG A 360 23.64 -4.57 -12.38
N ILE A 361 22.93 -3.69 -13.10
CA ILE A 361 21.93 -2.78 -12.51
C ILE A 361 20.86 -3.59 -11.77
N PHE A 362 20.30 -4.61 -12.42
CA PHE A 362 19.31 -5.50 -11.81
C PHE A 362 19.83 -6.19 -10.55
N ASN A 363 21.02 -6.77 -10.60
CA ASN A 363 21.66 -7.44 -9.46
C ASN A 363 21.87 -6.49 -8.27
N ILE A 364 22.42 -5.30 -8.52
CA ILE A 364 22.64 -4.28 -7.49
C ILE A 364 21.32 -3.88 -6.84
N VAL A 365 20.29 -3.58 -7.64
CA VAL A 365 18.97 -3.20 -7.11
C VAL A 365 18.38 -4.34 -6.30
N PHE A 366 18.44 -5.57 -6.82
CA PHE A 366 17.91 -6.75 -6.14
C PHE A 366 18.55 -6.95 -4.77
N VAL A 367 19.89 -6.98 -4.71
CA VAL A 367 20.62 -7.16 -3.45
C VAL A 367 20.36 -6.01 -2.49
N LEU A 368 20.32 -4.76 -2.99
CA LEU A 368 20.00 -3.59 -2.18
C LEU A 368 18.62 -3.73 -1.54
N VAL A 369 17.60 -4.08 -2.33
CA VAL A 369 16.24 -4.28 -1.81
C VAL A 369 16.23 -5.37 -0.74
N VAL A 370 16.85 -6.52 -0.98
CA VAL A 370 16.89 -7.63 0.00
C VAL A 370 17.60 -7.23 1.29
N VAL A 371 18.82 -6.70 1.19
CA VAL A 371 19.65 -6.35 2.35
C VAL A 371 18.98 -5.25 3.18
N TYR A 372 18.53 -4.17 2.54
CA TYR A 372 17.95 -3.05 3.28
C TYR A 372 16.57 -3.37 3.82
N THR A 373 15.77 -4.20 3.16
CA THR A 373 14.49 -4.65 3.71
C THR A 373 14.69 -5.60 4.91
N LEU A 374 15.73 -6.44 4.90
CA LEU A 374 16.12 -7.26 6.06
C LEU A 374 16.60 -6.42 7.26
N VAL A 375 17.30 -5.32 7.00
CA VAL A 375 17.83 -4.43 8.06
C VAL A 375 16.76 -3.45 8.57
N GLN A 376 16.05 -2.78 7.65
CA GLN A 376 15.07 -1.75 7.98
C GLN A 376 13.77 -2.34 8.53
N GLY A 377 13.34 -3.52 8.05
CA GLY A 377 12.08 -4.13 8.47
C GLY A 377 11.99 -4.30 10.00
N PRO A 378 12.89 -5.08 10.64
CA PRO A 378 12.86 -5.26 12.10
C PRO A 378 13.17 -3.99 12.90
N THR A 379 13.96 -3.06 12.34
CA THR A 379 14.36 -1.82 13.04
C THR A 379 13.28 -0.74 13.02
N LEU A 380 12.35 -0.79 12.06
CA LEU A 380 11.30 0.21 11.90
C LEU A 380 10.30 0.27 13.08
N PRO A 381 9.73 -0.85 13.59
CA PRO A 381 8.90 -0.84 14.80
C PRO A 381 9.66 -0.38 16.05
N TRP A 382 10.95 -0.64 16.13
CA TRP A 382 11.80 -0.16 17.23
C TRP A 382 11.97 1.36 17.15
N LEU A 383 12.24 1.90 15.97
CA LEU A 383 12.41 3.34 15.77
C LEU A 383 11.10 4.10 16.04
N ALA A 384 9.96 3.60 15.54
CA ALA A 384 8.65 4.20 15.77
C ALA A 384 8.32 4.32 17.27
N ARG A 385 8.63 3.29 18.06
CA ARG A 385 8.50 3.30 19.52
C ARG A 385 9.47 4.28 20.19
N LYS A 386 10.74 4.28 19.77
CA LYS A 386 11.76 5.18 20.32
C LYS A 386 11.44 6.66 20.08
N MET A 387 10.87 6.98 18.91
CA MET A 387 10.45 8.33 18.56
C MET A 387 9.14 8.75 19.23
N ARG A 388 8.52 7.89 20.05
CA ARG A 388 7.23 8.13 20.72
C ARG A 388 6.11 8.49 19.73
N LEU A 389 6.19 7.95 18.51
CA LEU A 389 5.17 8.09 17.48
C LEU A 389 4.20 6.92 17.47
N ALA A 390 4.59 5.78 18.05
CA ALA A 390 3.65 4.74 18.40
C ALA A 390 2.65 5.31 19.41
N GLU A 391 1.43 5.62 18.96
CA GLU A 391 0.37 5.99 19.88
C GLU A 391 0.23 4.85 20.89
N THR A 392 0.21 5.16 22.18
CA THR A 392 -0.20 4.17 23.18
C THR A 392 -1.57 3.68 22.70
N ALA A 393 -1.74 2.36 22.56
CA ALA A 393 -2.98 1.72 22.08
C ALA A 393 -4.23 2.01 22.95
N GLU A 394 -4.19 3.03 23.80
CA GLU A 394 -5.27 3.55 24.63
C GLU A 394 -6.25 4.45 23.86
N ALA A 395 -5.89 4.91 22.67
CA ALA A 395 -6.81 5.56 21.73
C ALA A 395 -7.14 4.62 20.56
N ALA A 396 -7.50 3.37 20.84
CA ALA A 396 -8.20 2.56 19.85
C ALA A 396 -9.54 3.25 19.54
N ASP A 397 -9.56 3.98 18.43
CA ASP A 397 -10.79 4.45 17.79
C ASP A 397 -11.74 3.25 17.71
N LEU A 398 -12.99 3.45 18.16
CA LEU A 398 -14.00 2.39 18.24
C LEU A 398 -14.02 1.61 16.92
N GLY A 399 -13.51 0.38 16.95
CA GLY A 399 -13.38 -0.49 15.79
C GLY A 399 -14.75 -0.98 15.34
N ILE A 400 -15.46 -0.12 14.64
CA ILE A 400 -16.80 -0.38 14.13
C ILE A 400 -16.66 -1.09 12.80
N GLU A 401 -16.55 -2.41 12.85
CA GLU A 401 -16.65 -3.26 11.67
C GLU A 401 -18.14 -3.46 11.33
N SER A 402 -18.56 -2.96 10.17
CA SER A 402 -19.93 -3.09 9.68
C SER A 402 -20.03 -4.23 8.66
N ALA A 403 -20.72 -5.32 9.00
CA ALA A 403 -21.09 -6.36 8.03
C ALA A 403 -22.51 -6.11 7.49
N PRO A 404 -22.76 -6.05 6.17
CA PRO A 404 -24.10 -5.87 5.63
C PRO A 404 -24.96 -7.14 5.82
N LEU A 405 -26.21 -6.97 6.26
CA LEU A 405 -27.25 -8.01 6.22
C LEU A 405 -28.15 -7.74 5.00
N GLU A 406 -27.72 -8.20 3.82
CA GLU A 406 -28.30 -7.85 2.50
C GLU A 406 -29.81 -8.15 2.34
N ARG A 407 -30.38 -9.05 3.15
CA ARG A 407 -31.83 -9.38 3.11
C ARG A 407 -32.69 -8.55 4.08
N LEU A 408 -32.07 -7.85 5.04
CA LEU A 408 -32.77 -7.15 6.13
C LEU A 408 -32.64 -5.63 6.06
N GLY A 409 -31.88 -5.07 5.11
CA GLY A 409 -31.69 -3.62 4.97
C GLY A 409 -31.02 -2.98 6.19
N GLY A 410 -30.03 -3.69 6.76
CA GLY A 410 -29.34 -3.24 7.97
C GLY A 410 -27.88 -3.70 8.05
N HIS A 411 -27.16 -3.07 8.99
CA HIS A 411 -25.75 -3.23 9.26
C HIS A 411 -25.54 -3.85 10.64
N LEU A 412 -24.64 -4.81 10.75
CA LEU A 412 -24.10 -5.29 12.02
C LEU A 412 -22.86 -4.50 12.37
N LEU A 413 -22.91 -3.69 13.41
CA LEU A 413 -21.80 -2.94 13.96
C LEU A 413 -21.21 -3.72 15.14
N SER A 414 -19.94 -4.13 15.05
CA SER A 414 -19.19 -4.64 16.20
C SER A 414 -18.55 -3.48 16.96
N VAL A 415 -18.68 -3.40 18.28
CA VAL A 415 -18.17 -2.29 19.09
C VAL A 415 -17.44 -2.82 20.31
N ALA A 416 -16.11 -2.73 20.32
CA ALA A 416 -15.32 -3.04 21.50
C ALA A 416 -15.28 -1.87 22.48
N ILE A 417 -15.41 -2.13 23.79
CA ILE A 417 -15.31 -1.11 24.84
C ILE A 417 -13.87 -1.09 25.41
N PRO A 418 -13.01 -0.14 24.99
CA PRO A 418 -11.63 -0.09 25.48
C PRO A 418 -11.57 0.32 26.96
N LYS A 419 -10.42 0.03 27.60
CA LYS A 419 -10.21 0.30 29.04
C LYS A 419 -10.37 1.78 29.41
N GLY A 420 -10.06 2.69 28.48
CA GLY A 420 -10.22 4.15 28.65
C GLY A 420 -11.62 4.69 28.33
N SER A 421 -12.54 3.87 27.83
CA SER A 421 -13.88 4.31 27.44
C SER A 421 -14.72 4.70 28.66
N LYS A 422 -15.39 5.85 28.56
CA LYS A 422 -16.39 6.29 29.55
C LYS A 422 -17.75 5.60 29.38
N MET A 423 -17.87 4.70 28.40
CA MET A 423 -19.03 3.84 28.22
C MET A 423 -19.17 2.79 29.34
N HIS A 424 -18.11 2.55 30.12
CA HIS A 424 -18.18 1.72 31.32
C HIS A 424 -19.15 2.31 32.34
N GLY A 425 -20.07 1.49 32.84
CA GLY A 425 -21.08 1.90 33.83
C GLY A 425 -22.34 2.50 33.22
N VAL A 426 -22.41 2.61 31.88
CA VAL A 426 -23.61 3.01 31.13
C VAL A 426 -24.49 1.78 30.93
N GLU A 427 -25.79 1.91 31.17
CA GLU A 427 -26.77 0.87 30.85
C GLU A 427 -27.16 0.92 29.36
N ILE A 428 -27.62 -0.20 28.80
CA ILE A 428 -28.03 -0.24 27.38
C ILE A 428 -29.11 0.81 27.07
N ASN A 429 -30.09 0.99 27.96
CA ASN A 429 -31.13 2.00 27.76
C ASN A 429 -30.57 3.45 27.79
N GLU A 430 -29.47 3.67 28.52
CA GLU A 430 -28.81 4.98 28.60
C GLU A 430 -28.00 5.32 27.34
N LEU A 431 -27.69 4.34 26.48
CA LEU A 431 -27.10 4.59 25.16
C LEU A 431 -27.99 5.50 24.31
N ARG A 432 -29.32 5.37 24.44
CA ARG A 432 -30.33 6.10 23.65
C ARG A 432 -30.04 6.03 22.15
N LEU A 433 -29.94 4.82 21.63
CA LEU A 433 -29.76 4.59 20.21
C LEU A 433 -30.98 5.09 19.42
N PRO A 434 -30.80 5.55 18.17
CA PRO A 434 -31.91 5.99 17.33
C PRO A 434 -32.87 4.82 17.03
N ALA A 435 -34.14 5.14 16.80
CA ALA A 435 -35.13 4.15 16.39
C ALA A 435 -34.67 3.47 15.08
N GLY A 436 -34.54 2.14 15.11
CA GLY A 436 -33.94 1.35 14.02
C GLY A 436 -32.52 0.86 14.31
N ALA A 437 -31.95 1.18 15.48
CA ALA A 437 -30.71 0.59 15.99
C ALA A 437 -30.89 -0.05 17.37
N ALA A 438 -30.33 -1.25 17.57
CA ALA A 438 -30.44 -1.99 18.82
C ALA A 438 -29.18 -2.83 19.11
N VAL A 439 -28.78 -2.91 20.38
CA VAL A 439 -27.74 -3.84 20.85
C VAL A 439 -28.37 -5.23 20.94
N THR A 440 -27.89 -6.17 20.13
CA THR A 440 -28.44 -7.53 20.05
C THR A 440 -27.66 -8.55 20.86
N LEU A 441 -26.36 -8.32 21.06
CA LEU A 441 -25.46 -9.24 21.76
C LEU A 441 -24.38 -8.47 22.52
N VAL A 442 -23.98 -8.99 23.67
CA VAL A 442 -22.77 -8.58 24.38
C VAL A 442 -21.88 -9.80 24.59
N VAL A 443 -20.61 -9.69 24.23
CA VAL A 443 -19.58 -10.68 24.54
C VAL A 443 -18.75 -10.16 25.71
N ARG A 444 -18.70 -10.93 26.79
CA ARG A 444 -17.92 -10.64 27.99
C ARG A 444 -17.13 -11.87 28.39
N ASP A 445 -15.82 -11.73 28.54
CA ASP A 445 -14.92 -12.82 28.91
C ASP A 445 -15.08 -14.08 28.01
N GLY A 446 -15.31 -13.86 26.71
CA GLY A 446 -15.52 -14.92 25.71
C GLY A 446 -16.90 -15.59 25.74
N LYS A 447 -17.82 -15.12 26.58
CA LYS A 447 -19.21 -15.61 26.63
C LYS A 447 -20.17 -14.58 26.05
N SER A 448 -21.03 -15.02 25.12
CA SER A 448 -22.07 -14.20 24.52
C SER A 448 -23.38 -14.29 25.31
N PHE A 449 -24.07 -13.17 25.48
CA PHE A 449 -25.41 -13.13 26.03
C PHE A 449 -26.24 -12.01 25.39
N VAL A 450 -27.56 -12.18 25.39
CA VAL A 450 -28.51 -11.14 24.98
C VAL A 450 -28.70 -10.19 26.16
N PRO A 451 -28.38 -8.90 26.01
CA PRO A 451 -28.42 -7.99 27.13
C PRO A 451 -29.84 -7.48 27.41
N LEU A 452 -30.09 -7.11 28.67
CA LEU A 452 -31.31 -6.43 29.10
C LEU A 452 -31.14 -4.91 29.01
N PRO A 453 -32.24 -4.12 28.99
CA PRO A 453 -32.15 -2.66 29.00
C PRO A 453 -31.33 -2.09 30.17
N THR A 454 -31.32 -2.80 31.30
CA THR A 454 -30.58 -2.47 32.54
C THR A 454 -29.19 -3.11 32.61
N THR A 455 -28.76 -3.83 31.56
CA THR A 455 -27.41 -4.42 31.53
C THR A 455 -26.38 -3.30 31.48
N VAL A 456 -25.52 -3.29 32.50
CA VAL A 456 -24.42 -2.34 32.61
C VAL A 456 -23.23 -2.83 31.79
N LEU A 457 -22.72 -1.92 30.94
CA LEU A 457 -21.56 -2.14 30.11
C LEU A 457 -20.26 -2.07 30.92
N ARG A 458 -19.35 -3.02 30.65
CA ARG A 458 -18.04 -3.12 31.31
C ARG A 458 -16.91 -2.91 30.32
N ARG A 459 -15.74 -2.57 30.87
CA ARG A 459 -14.50 -2.47 30.09
C ARG A 459 -14.15 -3.85 29.55
N GLY A 460 -13.81 -3.93 28.27
CA GLY A 460 -13.51 -5.19 27.59
C GLY A 460 -14.74 -5.95 27.06
N ASP A 461 -15.95 -5.41 27.22
CA ASP A 461 -17.12 -5.95 26.52
C ASP A 461 -17.02 -5.65 25.02
N GLU A 462 -17.51 -6.57 24.19
CA GLU A 462 -17.79 -6.33 22.77
C GLU A 462 -19.30 -6.36 22.53
N LEU A 463 -19.83 -5.32 21.88
CA LEU A 463 -21.24 -5.17 21.57
C LEU A 463 -21.49 -5.47 20.10
N LEU A 464 -22.56 -6.20 19.83
CA LEU A 464 -23.10 -6.33 18.48
C LEU A 464 -24.35 -5.46 18.39
N VAL A 465 -24.33 -4.47 17.50
CA VAL A 465 -25.43 -3.54 17.29
C VAL A 465 -25.96 -3.71 15.87
N VAL A 466 -27.26 -3.97 15.73
CA VAL A 466 -27.93 -3.97 14.42
C VAL A 466 -28.52 -2.59 14.20
N ALA A 467 -28.23 -1.95 13.07
CA ALA A 467 -28.79 -0.67 12.68
C ALA A 467 -29.31 -0.71 11.23
N THR A 468 -30.49 -0.16 10.96
CA THR A 468 -30.99 -0.04 9.58
C THR A 468 -30.21 1.01 8.79
N ASP A 469 -30.17 0.89 7.46
CA ASP A 469 -29.44 1.78 6.54
C ASP A 469 -29.57 3.29 6.84
N PRO A 470 -30.79 3.86 7.04
CA PRO A 470 -30.93 5.30 7.24
C PRO A 470 -30.36 5.81 8.58
N VAL A 471 -30.20 4.93 9.59
CA VAL A 471 -29.79 5.33 10.95
C VAL A 471 -28.40 4.85 11.33
N ARG A 472 -27.69 4.16 10.43
CA ARG A 472 -26.32 3.67 10.67
C ARG A 472 -25.38 4.78 11.13
N ASP A 473 -25.27 5.86 10.35
CA ASP A 473 -24.33 6.96 10.63
C ASP A 473 -24.68 7.65 11.97
N ALA A 474 -25.97 7.76 12.29
CA ALA A 474 -26.45 8.32 13.56
C ALA A 474 -26.17 7.39 14.75
N ALA A 475 -26.34 6.08 14.58
CA ALA A 475 -26.02 5.08 15.60
C ALA A 475 -24.51 5.05 15.88
N GLU A 476 -23.68 5.13 14.84
CA GLU A 476 -22.22 5.19 14.95
C GLU A 476 -21.77 6.44 15.73
N ALA A 477 -22.25 7.61 15.32
CA ALA A 477 -21.95 8.88 15.97
C ALA A 477 -22.37 8.86 17.45
N ARG A 478 -23.53 8.26 17.76
CA ARG A 478 -24.01 8.14 19.13
C ARG A 478 -23.12 7.24 19.99
N LEU A 479 -22.72 6.08 19.48
CA LEU A 479 -21.82 5.16 20.18
C LEU A 479 -20.45 5.81 20.44
N ARG A 480 -19.90 6.54 19.46
CA ARG A 480 -18.67 7.34 19.64
C ARG A 480 -18.83 8.41 20.71
N ALA A 481 -19.93 9.17 20.68
CA ALA A 481 -20.20 10.21 21.66
C ALA A 481 -20.28 9.66 23.09
N VAL A 482 -20.95 8.51 23.29
CA VAL A 482 -21.04 7.85 24.60
C VAL A 482 -19.70 7.23 25.03
N GLY A 483 -18.90 6.72 24.10
CA GLY A 483 -17.53 6.28 24.38
C GLY A 483 -16.66 7.37 25.02
N GLN A 484 -16.79 8.61 24.52
CA GLN A 484 -16.01 9.76 25.00
C GLN A 484 -16.64 10.48 26.21
N GLY A 485 -17.97 10.60 26.24
CA GLY A 485 -18.71 11.40 27.21
C GLY A 485 -19.43 10.61 28.32
N GLY A 486 -19.49 9.28 28.22
CA GLY A 486 -20.22 8.41 29.15
C GLY A 486 -21.71 8.78 29.25
N LYS A 487 -22.29 8.67 30.45
CA LYS A 487 -23.71 9.01 30.71
C LYS A 487 -24.07 10.45 30.33
N LEU A 488 -23.10 11.36 30.32
CA LEU A 488 -23.28 12.78 30.06
C LEU A 488 -23.00 13.17 28.61
N ALA A 489 -22.80 12.22 27.69
CA ALA A 489 -22.48 12.50 26.29
C ALA A 489 -23.50 13.43 25.59
N GLY A 490 -24.78 13.38 25.98
CA GLY A 490 -25.80 14.30 25.46
C GLY A 490 -25.63 15.76 25.91
N TRP A 491 -25.01 15.98 27.07
CA TRP A 491 -24.80 17.31 27.65
C TRP A 491 -23.45 17.90 27.26
N LEU A 492 -22.45 17.06 27.00
CA LEU A 492 -21.09 17.47 26.67
C LEU A 492 -20.89 17.87 25.20
N GLY A 493 -21.94 17.81 24.36
CA GLY A 493 -21.85 18.15 22.94
C GLY A 493 -20.87 17.26 22.15
N THR A 494 -20.52 16.08 22.66
CA THR A 494 -19.54 15.16 22.04
C THR A 494 -20.10 14.41 20.83
N GLY A 495 -21.41 14.49 20.60
CA GLY A 495 -22.02 14.11 19.34
C GLY A 495 -21.93 15.29 18.39
N GLY A 496 -21.07 15.19 17.37
CA GLY A 496 -21.10 16.12 16.25
C GLY A 496 -22.45 16.03 15.55
N SER A 497 -23.40 16.86 15.98
CA SER A 497 -24.44 17.35 15.09
C SER A 497 -23.82 18.41 14.18
N PRO A 498 -24.19 18.49 12.88
CA PRO A 498 -23.87 19.64 12.06
C PRO A 498 -24.41 20.94 12.67
#